data_AF-A0AAD1H1D9-F1
#
_entry.id   AF-A0AAD1H1D9-F1
#
_cell.length_a   1.000
_cell.length_b   1.000
_cell.length_c   1.000
_cell.angle_alpha   90.00
_cell.angle_beta   90.00
_cell.angle_gamma   90.00
#
_symmetry.space_group_name_H-M   'P 1'
#
loop_
_entity.id
_entity.type
_entity.pdbx_description
1 polymer ?
#
loop_
_entity_poly.entity_id
_entity_poly.type
_entity_poly.pdbx_seq_one_letter_code
_entity_poly.pdbx_strand_id
1 'polypeptide(L)'
;MPRTPRGLVGVPVIARQYRGVAVNLRGVRAVLLPGTGSDDDYVARAFRGPLHEAGAVVQAHRPQPSRLVDGYLAAMDTAARHGPIVVGGVSIGAAVAAAWALANPDRAVAVMAALPAWTGAPATAPAADAARHSAQQLRRDGLVAATAQMRASSPRWLGDELARSWLSQWPQLPDAMEEAASYVAPTCAELARLVAPLAVAAATDDPIHPLDVGVEWVRAAPRARCGQ
;
A
#
# COMPACT_ATOMS: atom_id res chain seq x y z
N MET A 1 -8.92 -6.16 49.44
CA MET A 1 -9.93 -6.90 48.64
C MET A 1 -11.25 -6.14 48.71
N PRO A 2 -12.15 -6.19 47.71
CA PRO A 2 -11.98 -6.47 46.26
C PRO A 2 -12.74 -5.43 45.38
N ARG A 3 -12.42 -5.38 44.07
CA ARG A 3 -13.38 -5.39 42.94
C ARG A 3 -12.64 -5.21 41.61
N THR A 4 -12.49 -6.32 40.89
CA THR A 4 -12.11 -6.41 39.48
C THR A 4 -13.32 -6.07 38.60
N PRO A 5 -13.19 -5.22 37.55
CA PRO A 5 -14.17 -5.16 36.49
C PRO A 5 -14.00 -6.30 35.49
N ARG A 6 -15.14 -6.71 34.94
CA ARG A 6 -15.40 -7.90 34.13
C ARG A 6 -14.82 -7.80 32.71
N GLY A 7 -14.66 -8.99 32.13
CA GLY A 7 -14.06 -9.26 30.84
C GLY A 7 -14.74 -8.58 29.65
N LEU A 8 -13.90 -8.19 28.70
CA LEU A 8 -14.25 -8.09 27.29
C LEU A 8 -13.95 -9.44 26.65
N VAL A 9 -15.02 -10.05 26.13
CA VAL A 9 -15.00 -11.30 25.38
C VAL A 9 -14.17 -11.09 24.12
N GLY A 10 -12.95 -11.62 24.11
CA GLY A 10 -12.15 -11.73 22.90
C GLY A 10 -12.86 -12.67 21.93
N VAL A 11 -13.22 -12.16 20.75
CA VAL A 11 -13.68 -12.99 19.65
C VAL A 11 -12.48 -13.86 19.20
N PRO A 12 -12.54 -15.20 19.29
CA PRO A 12 -11.44 -16.03 18.84
C PRO A 12 -11.41 -15.98 17.31
N VAL A 13 -10.37 -15.35 16.76
CA VAL A 13 -10.00 -15.55 15.35
C VAL A 13 -9.54 -17.00 15.23
N ILE A 14 -10.40 -17.84 14.67
CA ILE A 14 -10.13 -19.25 14.44
C ILE A 14 -8.93 -19.34 13.50
N ALA A 15 -7.78 -19.72 14.04
CA ALA A 15 -6.63 -20.17 13.27
C ALA A 15 -7.01 -21.48 12.57
N ARG A 16 -7.66 -21.40 11.41
CA ARG A 16 -7.69 -22.52 10.47
C ARG A 16 -6.23 -22.81 10.11
N GLN A 17 -5.76 -24.02 10.42
CA GLN A 17 -4.51 -24.56 9.90
C GLN A 17 -4.59 -24.65 8.37
N TYR A 18 -4.28 -23.55 7.70
CA TYR A 18 -4.04 -23.52 6.26
C TYR A 18 -2.64 -24.07 6.00
N ARG A 19 -2.54 -25.07 5.12
CA ARG A 19 -1.27 -25.47 4.48
C ARG A 19 -0.77 -24.24 3.71
N GLY A 20 0.20 -23.53 4.27
CA GLY A 20 0.79 -22.35 3.64
C GLY A 20 1.42 -22.75 2.32
N VAL A 21 1.05 -22.06 1.24
CA VAL A 21 1.85 -22.07 0.02
C VAL A 21 3.13 -21.33 0.37
N ALA A 22 4.22 -22.08 0.59
CA ALA A 22 5.54 -21.49 0.71
C ALA A 22 5.94 -20.96 -0.68
N VAL A 23 6.07 -19.64 -0.80
CA VAL A 23 6.55 -19.00 -2.03
C VAL A 23 8.06 -18.84 -1.92
N ASN A 24 8.82 -19.40 -2.85
CA ASN A 24 10.25 -19.18 -2.91
C ASN A 24 10.54 -17.84 -3.58
N LEU A 25 11.08 -16.88 -2.83
CA LEU A 25 11.39 -15.54 -3.34
C LEU A 25 12.86 -15.38 -3.75
N ARG A 26 13.68 -16.42 -3.62
CA ARG A 26 15.12 -16.33 -3.88
C ARG A 26 15.40 -15.94 -5.33
N GLY A 27 16.09 -14.82 -5.51
CA GLY A 27 16.43 -14.25 -6.83
C GLY A 27 15.25 -13.61 -7.56
N VAL A 28 14.03 -13.67 -7.00
CA VAL A 28 12.83 -13.08 -7.60
C VAL A 28 12.87 -11.57 -7.38
N ARG A 29 12.59 -10.82 -8.44
CA ARG A 29 12.50 -9.36 -8.36
C ARG A 29 11.20 -8.95 -7.66
N ALA A 30 11.33 -8.11 -6.64
CA ALA A 30 10.21 -7.52 -5.91
C ALA A 30 10.08 -6.04 -6.27
N VAL A 31 9.06 -5.70 -7.06
CA VAL A 31 8.75 -4.31 -7.43
C VAL A 31 7.88 -3.69 -6.35
N LEU A 32 8.34 -2.60 -5.76
CA LEU A 32 7.66 -1.93 -4.63
C LEU A 32 7.22 -0.52 -5.01
N LEU A 33 5.96 -0.23 -4.72
CA LEU A 33 5.28 1.01 -5.08
C LEU A 33 4.96 1.84 -3.82
N PRO A 34 5.41 3.11 -3.75
CA PRO A 34 5.07 3.97 -2.63
C PRO A 34 3.59 4.34 -2.57
N GLY A 35 3.19 4.81 -1.39
CA GLY A 35 1.91 5.50 -1.21
C GLY A 35 1.96 6.93 -1.75
N THR A 36 0.79 7.55 -1.88
CA THR A 36 0.65 8.92 -2.38
C THR A 36 1.46 9.90 -1.52
N GLY A 37 2.29 10.73 -2.16
CA GLY A 37 3.16 11.69 -1.47
C GLY A 37 4.31 11.07 -0.66
N SER A 38 4.51 9.76 -0.75
CA SER A 38 5.73 9.06 -0.31
C SER A 38 6.62 8.74 -1.52
N ASP A 39 7.73 8.03 -1.33
CA ASP A 39 8.67 7.71 -2.41
C ASP A 39 9.40 6.36 -2.24
N ASP A 40 10.25 6.06 -3.23
CA ASP A 40 11.03 4.83 -3.33
C ASP A 40 11.97 4.62 -2.15
N ASP A 41 12.53 5.68 -1.60
CA ASP A 41 13.44 5.61 -0.45
C ASP A 41 12.72 5.06 0.79
N TYR A 42 11.50 5.53 1.06
CA TYR A 42 10.67 4.99 2.15
C TYR A 42 10.32 3.52 1.95
N VAL A 43 9.77 3.13 0.79
CA VAL A 43 9.40 1.72 0.56
C VAL A 43 10.60 0.80 0.47
N ALA A 44 11.74 1.28 -0.02
CA ALA A 44 12.99 0.53 0.04
C ALA A 44 13.35 0.23 1.50
N ARG A 45 13.34 1.22 2.40
CA ARG A 45 13.62 0.99 3.83
C ARG A 45 12.61 0.04 4.48
N ALA A 46 11.32 0.27 4.25
CA ALA A 46 10.25 -0.45 4.91
C ALA A 46 10.22 -1.95 4.56
N PHE A 47 10.56 -2.30 3.32
CA PHE A 47 10.46 -3.69 2.86
C PHE A 47 11.81 -4.40 2.71
N ARG A 48 12.94 -3.68 2.70
CA ARG A 48 14.26 -4.27 2.40
C ARG A 48 14.60 -5.42 3.32
N GLY A 49 14.48 -5.27 4.65
CA GLY A 49 14.87 -6.32 5.61
C GLY A 49 14.20 -7.66 5.33
N PRO A 50 12.86 -7.76 5.44
CA PRO A 50 12.13 -9.01 5.22
C PRO A 50 12.34 -9.61 3.82
N LEU A 51 12.43 -8.77 2.78
CA LEU A 51 12.64 -9.25 1.41
C LEU A 51 14.06 -9.76 1.16
N HIS A 52 15.07 -9.12 1.75
CA HIS A 52 16.44 -9.60 1.67
C HIS A 52 16.61 -10.93 2.38
N GLU A 53 15.98 -11.11 3.54
CA GLU A 53 15.96 -12.37 4.29
C GLU A 53 15.28 -13.49 3.49
N ALA A 54 14.23 -13.17 2.74
CA ALA A 54 13.58 -14.09 1.82
C ALA A 54 14.37 -14.34 0.51
N GLY A 55 15.48 -13.63 0.30
CA GLY A 55 16.35 -13.73 -0.87
C GLY A 55 15.84 -13.01 -2.12
N ALA A 56 14.82 -12.14 -2.00
CA ALA A 56 14.29 -11.36 -3.10
C ALA A 56 15.21 -10.18 -3.49
N VAL A 57 15.15 -9.77 -4.75
CA VAL A 57 15.85 -8.59 -5.25
C VAL A 57 14.89 -7.40 -5.25
N VAL A 58 15.07 -6.49 -4.30
CA VAL A 58 14.20 -5.32 -4.12
C VAL A 58 14.43 -4.28 -5.21
N GLN A 59 13.35 -3.88 -5.87
CA GLN A 59 13.30 -2.76 -6.82
C GLN A 59 12.19 -1.79 -6.40
N ALA A 60 12.55 -0.81 -5.56
CA ALA A 60 11.65 0.29 -5.23
C ALA A 60 11.53 1.24 -6.43
N HIS A 61 10.29 1.60 -6.79
CA HIS A 61 10.04 2.49 -7.93
C HIS A 61 9.79 3.92 -7.47
N ARG A 62 10.57 4.86 -8.01
CA ARG A 62 10.39 6.28 -7.75
C ARG A 62 9.07 6.75 -8.37
N PRO A 63 8.18 7.42 -7.62
CA PRO A 63 6.93 7.92 -8.17
C PRO A 63 7.20 8.94 -9.28
N GLN A 64 6.32 8.94 -10.29
CA GLN A 64 6.31 9.91 -11.38
C GLN A 64 5.03 10.74 -11.24
N PRO A 65 5.06 11.90 -10.55
CA PRO A 65 3.83 12.56 -10.13
C PRO A 65 2.94 13.04 -11.28
N SER A 66 3.49 13.26 -12.47
CA SER A 66 2.69 13.61 -13.66
C SER A 66 1.89 12.46 -14.26
N ARG A 67 2.10 11.23 -13.78
CA ARG A 67 1.53 9.99 -14.32
C ARG A 67 1.67 8.85 -13.30
N LEU A 68 1.19 9.05 -12.08
CA LEU A 68 1.55 8.21 -10.93
C LEU A 68 1.22 6.73 -11.18
N VAL A 69 -0.04 6.45 -11.55
CA VAL A 69 -0.53 5.08 -11.76
C VAL A 69 0.10 4.47 -13.01
N ASP A 70 0.11 5.20 -14.12
CA ASP A 70 0.71 4.75 -15.37
C ASP A 70 2.21 4.45 -15.22
N GLY A 71 2.92 5.25 -14.41
CA GLY A 71 4.33 5.04 -14.08
C GLY A 71 4.55 3.74 -13.31
N TYR A 72 3.69 3.45 -12.33
CA TYR A 72 3.71 2.19 -11.58
C TYR A 72 3.44 0.97 -12.46
N LEU A 73 2.42 1.03 -13.31
CA LEU A 73 2.09 -0.04 -14.25
C LEU A 73 3.26 -0.31 -15.21
N ALA A 74 3.82 0.74 -15.81
CA ALA A 74 4.97 0.64 -16.72
C ALA A 74 6.22 0.06 -16.04
N ALA A 75 6.42 0.36 -14.75
CA ALA A 75 7.52 -0.18 -13.96
C ALA A 75 7.37 -1.70 -13.73
N MET A 76 6.17 -2.16 -13.36
CA MET A 76 5.89 -3.59 -13.19
C MET A 76 5.97 -4.34 -14.52
N ASP A 77 5.41 -3.78 -15.61
CA ASP A 77 5.51 -4.38 -16.94
C ASP A 77 6.96 -4.51 -17.41
N THR A 78 7.77 -3.50 -17.12
CA THR A 78 9.21 -3.51 -17.42
C THR A 78 9.97 -4.57 -16.65
N ALA A 79 9.71 -4.68 -15.34
CA ALA A 79 10.32 -5.70 -14.52
C ALA A 79 9.93 -7.11 -14.99
N ALA A 80 8.65 -7.32 -15.29
CA ALA A 80 8.10 -8.60 -15.70
C ALA A 80 8.50 -9.06 -17.12
N ARG A 81 9.23 -8.23 -17.90
CA ARG A 81 9.86 -8.69 -19.16
C ARG A 81 10.97 -9.72 -18.93
N HIS A 82 11.52 -9.79 -17.71
CA HIS A 82 12.63 -10.68 -17.36
C HIS A 82 12.17 -11.94 -16.62
N GLY A 83 10.85 -12.19 -16.58
CA GLY A 83 10.22 -13.28 -15.85
C GLY A 83 9.21 -12.80 -14.80
N PRO A 84 8.48 -13.72 -14.14
CA PRO A 84 7.52 -13.38 -13.11
C PRO A 84 8.14 -12.63 -11.94
N ILE A 85 7.38 -11.70 -11.35
CA ILE A 85 7.85 -10.80 -10.29
C ILE A 85 6.96 -10.88 -9.05
N VAL A 86 7.52 -10.52 -7.90
CA VAL A 86 6.72 -10.10 -6.75
C VAL A 86 6.34 -8.63 -6.97
N VAL A 87 5.08 -8.30 -6.71
CA VAL A 87 4.60 -6.91 -6.71
C VAL A 87 4.11 -6.54 -5.32
N GLY A 88 4.27 -5.27 -4.95
CA GLY A 88 3.75 -4.80 -3.69
C GLY A 88 3.84 -3.30 -3.54
N GLY A 89 3.30 -2.80 -2.44
CA GLY A 89 3.34 -1.38 -2.16
C GLY A 89 2.58 -1.00 -0.91
N VAL A 90 2.51 0.31 -0.68
CA VAL A 90 1.80 0.92 0.45
C VAL A 90 0.60 1.69 -0.08
N SER A 91 -0.57 1.57 0.55
CA SER A 91 -1.73 2.40 0.22
C SER A 91 -2.14 2.28 -1.26
N ILE A 92 -2.15 3.38 -2.03
CA ILE A 92 -2.38 3.33 -3.49
C ILE A 92 -1.43 2.37 -4.22
N GLY A 93 -0.17 2.27 -3.80
CA GLY A 93 0.79 1.34 -4.38
C GLY A 93 0.37 -0.12 -4.19
N ALA A 94 -0.27 -0.45 -3.06
CA ALA A 94 -0.83 -1.79 -2.84
C ALA A 94 -2.01 -2.08 -3.77
N ALA A 95 -2.89 -1.09 -3.99
CA ALA A 95 -4.03 -1.21 -4.89
C ALA A 95 -3.60 -1.40 -6.36
N VAL A 96 -2.64 -0.61 -6.82
CA VAL A 96 -2.10 -0.72 -8.18
C VAL A 96 -1.36 -2.05 -8.38
N ALA A 97 -0.58 -2.50 -7.40
CA ALA A 97 0.09 -3.80 -7.46
C ALA A 97 -0.91 -4.96 -7.54
N ALA A 98 -1.96 -4.95 -6.71
CA ALA A 98 -3.00 -5.97 -6.72
C ALA A 98 -3.78 -5.99 -8.05
N ALA A 99 -4.15 -4.82 -8.58
CA ALA A 99 -4.80 -4.69 -9.88
C ALA A 99 -3.93 -5.23 -11.02
N TRP A 100 -2.63 -4.92 -11.00
CA TRP A 100 -1.70 -5.44 -12.01
C TRP A 100 -1.58 -6.97 -11.93
N ALA A 101 -1.49 -7.54 -10.73
CA ALA A 101 -1.42 -9.00 -10.55
C ALA A 101 -2.70 -9.71 -11.00
N LEU A 102 -3.87 -9.10 -10.81
CA LEU A 102 -5.14 -9.58 -11.34
C LEU A 102 -5.17 -9.61 -12.88
N ALA A 103 -4.63 -8.56 -13.51
CA ALA A 103 -4.53 -8.48 -14.97
C ALA A 103 -3.43 -9.37 -15.56
N ASN A 104 -2.45 -9.80 -14.76
CA ASN A 104 -1.27 -10.53 -15.20
C ASN A 104 -1.03 -11.80 -14.35
N PRO A 105 -1.98 -12.76 -14.34
CA PRO A 105 -1.93 -13.91 -13.42
C PRO A 105 -0.68 -14.78 -13.56
N ASP A 106 -0.11 -14.88 -14.78
CA ASP A 106 1.08 -15.69 -15.06
C ASP A 106 2.41 -14.92 -14.85
N ARG A 107 2.35 -13.62 -14.54
CA ARG A 107 3.54 -12.76 -14.37
C ARG A 107 3.71 -12.30 -12.91
N ALA A 108 2.77 -12.62 -12.03
CA ALA A 108 2.83 -12.30 -10.60
C ALA A 108 3.11 -13.55 -9.76
N VAL A 109 4.22 -13.53 -9.02
CA VAL A 109 4.62 -14.60 -8.08
C VAL A 109 3.87 -14.47 -6.76
N ALA A 110 3.74 -13.25 -6.25
CA ALA A 110 3.02 -12.90 -5.02
C ALA A 110 2.69 -11.40 -5.01
N VAL A 111 1.69 -11.02 -4.21
CA VAL A 111 1.30 -9.63 -3.94
C VAL A 111 1.55 -9.30 -2.46
N MET A 112 2.22 -8.20 -2.18
CA MET A 112 2.38 -7.66 -0.82
C MET A 112 1.70 -6.30 -0.69
N ALA A 113 0.58 -6.26 0.01
CA ALA A 113 -0.23 -5.07 0.22
C ALA A 113 -0.05 -4.54 1.64
N ALA A 114 0.71 -3.46 1.81
CA ALA A 114 0.78 -2.75 3.08
C ALA A 114 -0.27 -1.64 3.12
N LEU A 115 -1.04 -1.59 4.20
CA LEU A 115 -2.04 -0.56 4.46
C LEU A 115 -2.97 -0.32 3.25
N PRO A 116 -3.64 -1.37 2.71
CA PRO A 116 -4.56 -1.18 1.59
C PRO A 116 -5.61 -0.14 1.97
N ALA A 117 -5.78 0.85 1.10
CA ALA A 117 -6.47 2.08 1.49
C ALA A 117 -7.99 2.00 1.42
N TRP A 118 -8.53 1.27 0.43
CA TRP A 118 -9.96 0.99 0.27
C TRP A 118 -10.18 -0.19 -0.69
N THR A 119 -11.43 -0.67 -0.77
CA THR A 119 -11.89 -1.70 -1.71
C THR A 119 -12.89 -1.06 -2.68
N GLY A 120 -12.69 -1.22 -3.99
CA GLY A 120 -13.56 -0.61 -5.00
C GLY A 120 -13.42 0.93 -5.08
N ALA A 121 -14.55 1.63 -5.11
CA ALA A 121 -14.58 3.08 -5.33
C ALA A 121 -14.10 3.90 -4.10
N PRO A 122 -13.39 5.02 -4.30
CA PRO A 122 -12.76 5.79 -3.21
C PRO A 122 -13.70 6.76 -2.47
N ALA A 123 -15.00 6.72 -2.74
CA ALA A 123 -15.94 7.79 -2.38
C ALA A 123 -16.01 8.08 -0.87
N THR A 124 -15.77 7.08 -0.02
CA THR A 124 -15.82 7.20 1.44
C THR A 124 -14.49 6.85 2.11
N ALA A 125 -13.40 6.84 1.34
CA ALA A 125 -12.10 6.39 1.82
C ALA A 125 -11.32 7.54 2.50
N PRO A 126 -10.93 7.41 3.79
CA PRO A 126 -10.17 8.45 4.50
C PRO A 126 -8.86 8.83 3.79
N ALA A 127 -8.14 7.84 3.24
CA ALA A 127 -6.94 8.08 2.44
C ALA A 127 -7.18 8.92 1.18
N ALA A 128 -8.31 8.71 0.50
CA ALA A 128 -8.67 9.49 -0.69
C ALA A 128 -9.03 10.93 -0.30
N ASP A 129 -9.77 11.13 0.80
CA ASP A 129 -10.09 12.46 1.32
C ASP A 129 -8.84 13.22 1.77
N ALA A 130 -7.93 12.56 2.49
CA ALA A 130 -6.67 13.14 2.93
C ALA A 130 -5.78 13.57 1.74
N ALA A 131 -5.73 12.76 0.68
CA ALA A 131 -5.01 13.08 -0.54
C ALA A 131 -5.63 14.28 -1.27
N ARG A 132 -6.97 14.31 -1.45
CA ARG A 132 -7.68 15.46 -2.04
C ARG A 132 -7.44 16.74 -1.24
N HIS A 133 -7.53 16.66 0.09
CA HIS A 133 -7.31 17.80 0.96
C HIS A 133 -5.90 18.35 0.83
N SER A 134 -4.89 17.46 0.85
CA SER A 134 -3.49 17.83 0.68
C SER A 134 -3.22 18.47 -0.69
N ALA A 135 -3.81 17.94 -1.76
CA ALA A 135 -3.71 18.52 -3.11
C ALA A 135 -4.25 19.95 -3.14
N GLN A 136 -5.42 20.18 -2.54
CA GLN A 136 -6.03 21.51 -2.47
C GLN A 136 -5.18 22.48 -1.64
N GLN A 137 -4.68 22.06 -0.49
CA GLN A 137 -3.77 22.88 0.34
C GLN A 137 -2.50 23.25 -0.43
N LEU A 138 -1.88 22.28 -1.09
CA LEU A 138 -0.67 22.51 -1.89
C LEU A 138 -0.89 23.53 -3.01
N ARG A 139 -2.05 23.50 -3.69
CA ARG A 139 -2.36 24.48 -4.75
C ARG A 139 -2.67 25.87 -4.21
N ARG A 140 -3.41 25.97 -3.10
CA ARG A 140 -3.81 27.25 -2.52
C ARG A 140 -2.65 27.95 -1.81
N ASP A 141 -1.92 27.19 -1.01
CA ASP A 141 -1.01 27.73 0.02
C ASP A 141 0.47 27.51 -0.36
N GLY A 142 0.74 26.66 -1.37
CA GLY A 142 2.08 26.31 -1.81
C GLY A 142 2.78 25.30 -0.90
N LEU A 143 3.89 24.74 -1.39
CA LEU A 143 4.63 23.66 -0.72
C LEU A 143 5.04 23.99 0.72
N VAL A 144 5.59 25.19 0.96
CA VAL A 144 6.15 25.57 2.27
C VAL A 144 5.07 25.58 3.35
N ALA A 145 3.95 26.26 3.10
CA ALA A 145 2.86 26.37 4.06
C ALA A 145 2.16 25.02 4.27
N ALA A 146 1.85 24.29 3.19
CA ALA A 146 1.21 22.98 3.27
C ALA A 146 2.06 21.97 4.04
N THR A 147 3.38 21.95 3.82
CA THR A 147 4.30 21.06 4.53
C THR A 147 4.40 21.41 6.02
N ALA A 148 4.40 22.70 6.37
CA ALA A 148 4.39 23.12 7.77
C ALA A 148 3.12 22.67 8.50
N GLN A 149 1.95 22.81 7.86
CA GLN A 149 0.67 22.35 8.41
C GLN A 149 0.64 20.82 8.55
N MET A 150 1.03 20.08 7.52
CA MET A 150 1.10 18.62 7.54
C MET A 150 2.02 18.13 8.68
N ARG A 151 3.20 18.74 8.87
CA ARG A 151 4.10 18.42 9.98
C ARG A 151 3.51 18.69 11.36
N ALA A 152 2.77 19.78 11.53
CA ALA A 152 2.15 20.12 12.81
C ALA A 152 1.04 19.15 13.23
N SER A 153 0.40 18.50 12.25
CA SER A 153 -0.71 17.55 12.46
C SER A 153 -0.31 16.08 12.44
N SER A 154 0.96 15.77 12.16
CA SER A 154 1.45 14.40 11.97
C SER A 154 2.42 13.97 13.06
N PRO A 155 2.59 12.65 13.31
CA PRO A 155 3.74 12.15 14.03
C PRO A 155 5.05 12.69 13.42
N ARG A 156 6.02 13.06 14.26
CA ARG A 156 7.26 13.71 13.81
C ARG A 156 7.98 12.96 12.68
N TRP A 157 8.11 11.64 12.82
CA TRP A 157 8.77 10.81 11.81
C TRP A 157 8.07 10.89 10.46
N LEU A 158 6.72 10.87 10.45
CA LEU A 158 5.92 10.91 9.24
C LEU A 158 5.98 12.30 8.60
N GLY A 159 5.87 13.35 9.40
CA GLY A 159 5.99 14.73 8.93
C GLY A 159 7.36 15.04 8.33
N ASP A 160 8.43 14.50 8.90
CA ASP A 160 9.79 14.65 8.37
C ASP A 160 9.95 13.91 7.04
N GLU A 161 9.46 12.66 6.97
CA GLU A 161 9.48 11.80 5.79
C GLU A 161 8.69 12.42 4.61
N LEU A 162 7.43 12.81 4.85
CA LEU A 162 6.57 13.39 3.82
C LEU A 162 7.10 14.73 3.33
N ALA A 163 7.60 15.59 4.21
CA ALA A 163 8.19 16.87 3.80
C ALA A 163 9.38 16.71 2.84
N ARG A 164 10.26 15.74 3.12
CA ARG A 164 11.37 15.39 2.23
C ARG A 164 10.84 14.90 0.87
N SER A 165 9.87 13.99 0.90
CA SER A 165 9.33 13.41 -0.33
C SER A 165 8.58 14.43 -1.18
N TRP A 166 7.76 15.27 -0.55
CA TRP A 166 6.94 16.27 -1.23
C TRP A 166 7.79 17.30 -1.97
N LEU A 167 8.92 17.70 -1.39
CA LEU A 167 9.87 18.60 -2.04
C LEU A 167 10.37 18.04 -3.38
N SER A 168 10.58 16.73 -3.47
CA SER A 168 11.07 16.07 -4.69
C SER A 168 10.01 15.84 -5.76
N GLN A 169 8.72 15.94 -5.38
CA GLN A 169 7.57 15.71 -6.25
C GLN A 169 6.85 17.01 -6.65
N TRP A 170 7.16 18.11 -5.97
CA TRP A 170 6.68 19.43 -6.33
C TRP A 170 7.27 19.89 -7.69
N PRO A 171 6.49 20.54 -8.57
CA PRO A 171 5.12 21.01 -8.39
C PRO A 171 4.01 20.06 -8.84
N GLN A 172 4.33 18.86 -9.34
CA GLN A 172 3.33 17.93 -9.88
C GLN A 172 2.58 17.11 -8.82
N LEU A 173 3.00 17.17 -7.55
CA LEU A 173 2.42 16.42 -6.45
C LEU A 173 0.88 16.55 -6.29
N PRO A 174 0.26 17.74 -6.41
CA PRO A 174 -1.20 17.86 -6.27
C PRO A 174 -1.98 17.02 -7.27
N ASP A 175 -1.51 16.95 -8.51
CA ASP A 175 -2.16 16.17 -9.58
C ASP A 175 -2.02 14.66 -9.27
N ALA A 176 -0.85 14.22 -8.81
CA ALA A 176 -0.63 12.85 -8.36
C ALA A 176 -1.55 12.45 -7.18
N MET A 177 -1.79 13.38 -6.25
CA MET A 177 -2.68 13.16 -5.11
C MET A 177 -4.14 13.01 -5.55
N GLU A 178 -4.59 13.79 -6.52
CA GLU A 178 -5.94 13.66 -7.07
C GLU A 178 -6.13 12.41 -7.94
N GLU A 179 -5.11 12.06 -8.72
CA GLU A 179 -5.07 10.79 -9.46
C GLU A 179 -5.23 9.61 -8.50
N ALA A 180 -4.43 9.58 -7.43
CA ALA A 180 -4.53 8.54 -6.41
C ALA A 180 -5.89 8.54 -5.70
N ALA A 181 -6.43 9.70 -5.33
CA ALA A 181 -7.70 9.81 -4.64
C ALA A 181 -8.92 9.43 -5.51
N SER A 182 -8.75 9.41 -6.83
CA SER A 182 -9.78 9.02 -7.79
C SER A 182 -9.65 7.56 -8.23
N TYR A 183 -8.60 6.86 -7.80
CA TYR A 183 -8.33 5.48 -8.20
C TYR A 183 -9.37 4.50 -7.65
N VAL A 184 -9.88 3.63 -8.51
CA VAL A 184 -10.76 2.54 -8.13
C VAL A 184 -9.89 1.32 -7.82
N ALA A 185 -9.84 0.94 -6.54
CA ALA A 185 -9.11 -0.23 -6.08
C ALA A 185 -9.84 -1.53 -6.50
N PRO A 186 -9.16 -2.68 -6.51
CA PRO A 186 -9.82 -3.96 -6.73
C PRO A 186 -10.99 -4.16 -5.77
N THR A 187 -12.09 -4.70 -6.29
CA THR A 187 -13.25 -5.13 -5.52
C THR A 187 -13.01 -6.49 -4.88
N CYS A 188 -13.81 -6.85 -3.86
CA CYS A 188 -13.81 -8.21 -3.31
C CYS A 188 -14.02 -9.29 -4.38
N ALA A 189 -14.92 -9.05 -5.34
CA ALA A 189 -15.20 -10.01 -6.42
C ALA A 189 -13.99 -10.19 -7.35
N GLU A 190 -13.21 -9.14 -7.57
CA GLU A 190 -11.96 -9.23 -8.33
C GLU A 190 -10.87 -9.93 -7.53
N LEU A 191 -10.68 -9.56 -6.26
CA LEU A 191 -9.70 -10.20 -5.36
C LEU A 191 -9.97 -11.70 -5.18
N ALA A 192 -11.24 -12.13 -5.22
CA ALA A 192 -11.60 -13.56 -5.23
C ALA A 192 -11.05 -14.34 -6.43
N ARG A 193 -10.68 -13.64 -7.51
CA ARG A 193 -10.04 -14.21 -8.71
C ARG A 193 -8.52 -14.08 -8.70
N LEU A 194 -7.94 -13.48 -7.66
CA LEU A 194 -6.49 -13.31 -7.57
C LEU A 194 -5.83 -14.69 -7.49
N VAL A 195 -5.08 -15.02 -8.54
CA VAL A 195 -4.31 -16.26 -8.58
C VAL A 195 -3.18 -16.13 -7.57
N ALA A 196 -2.27 -15.17 -7.74
CA ALA A 196 -1.07 -15.01 -6.90
C ALA A 196 -1.40 -14.95 -5.38
N PRO A 197 -0.57 -15.55 -4.50
CA PRO A 197 -0.74 -15.38 -3.06
C PRO A 197 -0.67 -13.92 -2.63
N LEU A 198 -1.52 -13.53 -1.68
CA LEU A 198 -1.62 -12.17 -1.14
C LEU A 198 -1.15 -12.13 0.31
N ALA A 199 -0.17 -11.29 0.62
CA ALA A 199 0.17 -10.90 1.98
C ALA A 199 -0.32 -9.48 2.24
N VAL A 200 -1.10 -9.29 3.30
CA VAL A 200 -1.56 -7.96 3.74
C VAL A 200 -0.88 -7.60 5.06
N ALA A 201 -0.36 -6.38 5.18
CA ALA A 201 0.07 -5.79 6.44
C ALA A 201 -0.87 -4.63 6.77
N ALA A 202 -1.54 -4.68 7.92
CA ALA A 202 -2.52 -3.66 8.34
C ALA A 202 -2.26 -3.20 9.78
N ALA A 203 -2.49 -1.92 10.05
CA ALA A 203 -2.31 -1.31 11.36
C ALA A 203 -3.67 -1.13 12.07
N THR A 204 -3.68 -1.28 13.39
CA THR A 204 -4.88 -1.12 14.24
C THR A 204 -5.17 0.33 14.61
N ASP A 205 -4.15 1.18 14.53
CA ASP A 205 -4.12 2.57 15.03
C ASP A 205 -3.87 3.58 13.91
N ASP A 206 -4.15 3.20 12.66
CA ASP A 206 -4.04 4.06 11.49
C ASP A 206 -5.44 4.62 11.10
N PRO A 207 -5.71 5.92 11.29
CA PRO A 207 -6.99 6.53 10.92
C PRO A 207 -7.15 6.75 9.40
N ILE A 208 -6.05 6.66 8.63
CA ILE A 208 -6.03 6.84 7.18
C ILE A 208 -6.32 5.52 6.45
N HIS A 209 -5.85 4.40 7.02
CA HIS A 209 -5.99 3.06 6.44
C HIS A 209 -6.74 2.11 7.40
N PRO A 210 -8.09 2.03 7.30
CA PRO A 210 -8.88 1.21 8.20
C PRO A 210 -8.49 -0.27 8.14
N LEU A 211 -8.28 -0.88 9.31
CA LEU A 211 -7.96 -2.31 9.44
C LEU A 211 -8.94 -3.22 8.68
N ASP A 212 -10.23 -2.87 8.69
CA ASP A 212 -11.29 -3.65 8.05
C ASP A 212 -11.06 -3.85 6.56
N VAL A 213 -10.40 -2.90 5.86
CA VAL A 213 -10.03 -3.05 4.45
C VAL A 213 -9.02 -4.19 4.27
N GLY A 214 -7.99 -4.23 5.12
CA GLY A 214 -7.00 -5.31 5.09
C GLY A 214 -7.63 -6.68 5.38
N VAL A 215 -8.53 -6.73 6.36
CA VAL A 215 -9.30 -7.95 6.70
C VAL A 215 -10.20 -8.37 5.55
N GLU A 216 -10.87 -7.43 4.89
CA GLU A 216 -11.73 -7.67 3.74
C GLU A 216 -10.94 -8.29 2.58
N TRP A 217 -9.77 -7.74 2.24
CA TRP A 217 -8.91 -8.26 1.17
C TRP A 217 -8.44 -9.68 1.45
N VAL A 218 -8.04 -9.98 2.69
CA VAL A 218 -7.63 -11.33 3.10
C VAL A 218 -8.78 -12.32 3.07
N ARG A 219 -10.00 -11.90 3.40
CA ARG A 219 -11.19 -12.76 3.30
C ARG A 219 -11.58 -13.04 1.86
N ALA A 220 -11.42 -12.06 0.97
CA ALA A 220 -11.78 -12.19 -0.44
C ALA A 220 -10.79 -13.08 -1.21
N ALA A 221 -9.48 -12.87 -1.02
CA ALA A 221 -8.45 -13.54 -1.82
C ALA A 221 -8.25 -15.02 -1.40
N PRO A 222 -8.26 -15.99 -2.33
CA PRO A 222 -8.22 -17.42 -1.99
C PRO A 222 -6.95 -17.88 -1.27
N ARG A 223 -5.83 -17.19 -1.51
CA ARG A 223 -4.49 -17.53 -1.02
C ARG A 223 -3.88 -16.38 -0.23
N ALA A 224 -4.59 -15.90 0.79
CA ALA A 224 -4.18 -14.72 1.54
C ALA A 224 -3.74 -14.98 2.99
N ARG A 225 -2.89 -14.08 3.51
CA ARG A 225 -2.53 -13.98 4.94
C ARG A 225 -2.45 -12.52 5.36
N CYS A 226 -2.85 -12.22 6.59
CA CYS A 226 -2.64 -10.92 7.23
C CYS A 226 -1.49 -11.02 8.23
N GLY A 227 -0.56 -10.08 8.19
CA GLY A 227 0.35 -9.73 9.28
C GLY A 227 -0.11 -8.44 9.95
N GLN A 228 0.24 -8.28 11.23
CA GLN A 228 0.21 -7.01 11.94
C GLN A 228 1.64 -6.51 12.12
#